data_AF-A0A939Z140-F1
#
_entry.id   AF-A0A939Z140-F1
#
_cell.length_a   1.000
_cell.length_b   1.000
_cell.length_c   1.000
_cell.angle_alpha   90.00
_cell.angle_beta   90.00
_cell.angle_gamma   90.00
#
_symmetry.space_group_name_H-M   'P 1'
#
loop_
_entity.id
_entity.type
_entity.pdbx_description
1 polymer ?
#
loop_
_entity_poly.entity_id
_entity_poly.type
_entity_poly.pdbx_seq_one_letter_code
_entity_poly.pdbx_strand_id
1 'polypeptide(L)'
;AEENGCLFVAEGSNTDDLGDYRPGMQAIKELGVKSPFLDLSLSKAEIRAISRDMNLPAHAKPSLACLATRFVYGEEITPEKLEAVGRAEQTLIDRGFSQVRVRVHGDIARIEVEKADIPALVKIADEINKKFTSLGFAYVTLDLGGYRLGSMNRF
;
A
#
# COMPACT_ATOMS: atom_id res chain seq x y z
N ALA A 1 -1.54 23.94 -5.89
CA ALA A 1 -1.49 24.84 -4.71
C ALA A 1 -1.49 26.29 -5.16
N GLU A 2 -0.58 26.65 -6.06
CA GLU A 2 -0.48 28.00 -6.66
C GLU A 2 -1.77 28.44 -7.36
N GLU A 3 -2.38 27.59 -8.19
CA GLU A 3 -3.68 27.88 -8.85
C GLU A 3 -4.82 28.16 -7.86
N ASN A 4 -4.71 27.64 -6.62
CA ASN A 4 -5.68 27.85 -5.55
C ASN A 4 -5.24 28.93 -4.54
N GLY A 5 -4.17 29.68 -4.83
CA GLY A 5 -3.64 30.73 -3.95
C GLY A 5 -3.07 30.23 -2.61
N CYS A 6 -2.78 28.93 -2.49
CA CYS A 6 -2.22 28.35 -1.27
C CYS A 6 -0.70 28.57 -1.23
N LEU A 7 -0.21 29.18 -0.14
CA LEU A 7 1.22 29.46 0.08
C LEU A 7 2.05 28.20 0.38
N PHE A 8 1.41 27.18 0.95
CA PHE A 8 2.09 25.96 1.38
C PHE A 8 1.26 24.73 1.06
N VAL A 9 1.96 23.62 0.80
CA VAL A 9 1.39 22.28 0.79
C VAL A 9 1.83 21.62 2.09
N ALA A 10 0.90 20.96 2.78
CA ALA A 10 1.18 20.18 3.97
C ALA A 10 0.80 18.72 3.75
N GLU A 11 1.57 17.80 4.32
CA GLU A 11 1.33 16.36 4.30
C GLU A 11 1.42 15.76 5.72
N GLY A 12 1.00 14.50 5.86
CA GLY A 12 0.69 13.87 7.14
C GLY A 12 1.76 12.97 7.75
N SER A 13 3.02 13.06 7.32
CA SER A 13 4.12 12.26 7.90
C SER A 13 4.30 12.57 9.38
N ASN A 14 4.55 11.52 10.17
CA ASN A 14 4.62 11.55 11.63
C ASN A 14 5.85 10.79 12.12
N THR A 15 6.13 10.80 13.42
CA THR A 15 7.38 10.24 13.96
C THR A 15 7.52 8.73 13.76
N ASP A 16 6.42 7.99 13.67
CA ASP A 16 6.46 6.54 13.40
C ASP A 16 6.96 6.23 11.98
N ASP A 17 6.94 7.21 11.07
CA ASP A 17 7.37 7.04 9.68
C ASP A 17 8.90 7.15 9.51
N LEU A 18 9.62 7.69 10.51
CA LEU A 18 11.08 7.84 10.48
C LEU A 18 11.85 6.52 10.54
N GLY A 19 11.22 5.46 11.08
CA GLY A 19 11.81 4.12 11.14
C GLY A 19 11.62 3.29 9.86
N ASP A 20 10.89 3.81 8.88
CA ASP A 20 10.53 3.11 7.65
C ASP A 20 11.25 3.73 6.44
N TYR A 21 11.79 2.89 5.56
CA TYR A 21 12.45 3.40 4.35
C TYR A 21 11.38 3.90 3.37
N ARG A 22 11.21 5.22 3.29
CA ARG A 22 10.22 5.88 2.43
C ARG A 22 10.89 6.86 1.48
N PRO A 23 11.18 6.48 0.23
CA PRO A 23 11.81 7.38 -0.74
C PRO A 23 10.99 8.65 -1.00
N GLY A 24 9.66 8.62 -0.76
CA GLY A 24 8.81 9.80 -0.84
C GLY A 24 9.16 10.94 0.13
N MET A 25 9.85 10.65 1.26
CA MET A 25 10.30 11.70 2.18
C MET A 25 11.34 12.62 1.55
N GLN A 26 12.15 12.10 0.62
CA GLN A 26 13.09 12.92 -0.13
C GLN A 26 12.36 13.93 -1.03
N ALA A 27 11.34 13.47 -1.75
CA ALA A 27 10.53 14.34 -2.61
C ALA A 27 9.80 15.44 -1.81
N ILE A 28 9.25 15.11 -0.63
CA ILE A 28 8.61 16.09 0.28
C ILE A 28 9.60 17.21 0.63
N LYS A 29 10.85 16.84 0.96
CA LYS A 29 11.90 17.79 1.31
C LYS A 29 12.34 18.64 0.12
N GLU A 30 12.51 18.04 -1.06
CA GLU A 30 12.91 18.74 -2.29
C GLU A 30 11.85 19.73 -2.77
N LEU A 31 10.56 19.38 -2.61
CA LEU A 31 9.43 20.21 -3.01
C LEU A 31 9.02 21.25 -1.94
N GLY A 32 9.71 21.31 -0.81
CA GLY A 32 9.40 22.25 0.28
C GLY A 32 8.03 22.03 0.94
N VAL A 33 7.46 20.82 0.82
CA VAL A 33 6.20 20.44 1.44
C VAL A 33 6.40 20.39 2.96
N LYS A 34 5.42 20.89 3.72
CA LYS A 34 5.45 20.93 5.19
C LYS A 34 4.92 19.64 5.79
N SER A 35 5.50 19.22 6.90
CA SER A 35 5.09 18.01 7.64
C SER A 35 4.76 18.38 9.09
N PRO A 36 3.63 19.06 9.37
CA PRO A 36 3.37 19.66 10.69
C PRO A 36 3.39 18.66 11.84
N PHE A 37 2.95 17.41 11.61
CA PHE A 37 3.01 16.38 12.65
C PHE A 37 4.44 15.95 12.96
N LEU A 38 5.31 15.90 11.95
CA LEU A 38 6.73 15.63 12.14
C LEU A 38 7.44 16.80 12.83
N ASP A 39 7.12 18.04 12.42
CA ASP A 39 7.66 19.27 13.04
C ASP A 39 7.31 19.35 14.54
N LEU A 40 6.13 18.84 14.92
CA LEU A 40 5.66 18.74 16.30
C LEU A 40 6.04 17.43 17.00
N SER A 41 6.80 16.55 16.34
CA SER A 41 7.20 15.24 16.87
C SER A 41 6.02 14.38 17.35
N LEU A 42 4.89 14.44 16.65
CA LEU A 42 3.70 13.67 16.98
C LEU A 42 3.77 12.26 16.39
N SER A 43 3.42 11.28 17.23
CA SER A 43 3.17 9.90 16.84
C SER A 43 1.75 9.71 16.30
N LYS A 44 1.55 8.61 15.58
CA LYS A 44 0.25 8.17 15.08
C LYS A 44 -0.76 7.93 16.20
N ALA A 45 -0.30 7.50 17.37
CA ALA A 45 -1.15 7.30 18.53
C ALA A 45 -1.71 8.65 19.05
N GLU A 46 -0.84 9.66 19.14
CA GLU A 46 -1.21 11.02 19.55
C GLU A 46 -2.14 11.67 18.52
N ILE A 47 -1.84 11.55 17.22
CA ILE A 47 -2.70 12.05 16.15
C ILE A 47 -4.11 11.42 16.23
N ARG A 48 -4.20 10.12 16.54
CA ARG A 48 -5.50 9.43 16.73
C ARG A 48 -6.22 9.86 18.01
N ALA A 49 -5.50 10.23 19.07
CA ALA A 49 -6.10 10.80 20.27
C ALA A 49 -6.68 12.19 19.99
N ILE A 50 -5.89 13.08 19.38
CA ILE A 50 -6.33 14.42 18.96
C ILE A 50 -7.54 14.32 18.01
N SER A 51 -7.48 13.41 17.02
CA SER A 51 -8.60 13.18 16.10
C SER A 51 -9.87 12.68 16.79
N ARG A 52 -9.75 11.93 17.91
CA ARG A 52 -10.90 11.50 18.70
C ARG A 52 -11.49 12.66 19.48
N ASP A 53 -10.65 13.44 20.15
CA ASP A 53 -11.08 14.59 20.95
C ASP A 53 -11.77 15.66 20.07
N MET A 54 -11.34 15.78 18.81
CA MET A 54 -11.96 16.67 17.81
C MET A 54 -13.20 16.06 17.11
N ASN A 55 -13.67 14.87 17.50
CA ASN A 55 -14.76 14.14 16.84
C ASN A 55 -14.56 13.92 15.33
N LEU A 56 -13.30 13.80 14.88
CA LEU A 56 -13.00 13.52 13.48
C LEU A 56 -13.08 12.01 13.19
N PRO A 57 -13.73 11.59 12.08
CA PRO A 57 -13.91 10.17 11.75
C PRO A 57 -12.60 9.46 11.35
N ALA A 58 -11.51 10.21 11.16
CA ALA A 58 -10.22 9.68 10.73
C ALA A 58 -9.54 8.76 11.77
N HIS A 59 -9.86 8.90 13.06
CA HIS A 59 -9.22 8.14 14.13
C HIS A 59 -9.38 6.62 14.00
N ALA A 60 -10.51 6.16 13.44
CA ALA A 60 -10.86 4.76 13.29
C ALA A 60 -10.44 4.17 11.93
N LYS A 61 -9.94 4.99 10.99
CA LYS A 61 -9.56 4.49 9.66
C LYS A 61 -8.31 3.60 9.75
N PRO A 62 -8.34 2.38 9.19
CA PRO A 62 -7.16 1.57 9.00
C PRO A 62 -6.14 2.33 8.15
N SER A 63 -4.86 2.14 8.42
CA SER A 63 -3.82 2.65 7.53
C SER A 63 -3.76 1.77 6.30
N LEU A 64 -4.45 2.21 5.25
CA LEU A 64 -4.36 1.59 3.95
C LEU A 64 -3.01 1.99 3.34
N ALA A 65 -2.12 1.01 3.15
CA ALA A 65 -0.91 1.24 2.38
C ALA A 65 -1.31 1.55 0.93
N CYS A 66 -0.79 2.65 0.37
CA CYS A 66 -1.04 3.03 -1.02
C CYS A 66 -0.77 1.85 -1.96
N LEU A 67 -1.66 1.62 -2.93
CA LEU A 67 -1.50 0.55 -3.93
C LEU A 67 -0.18 0.70 -4.73
N ALA A 68 0.35 1.93 -4.83
CA ALA A 68 1.67 2.19 -5.43
C ALA A 68 2.80 1.36 -4.80
N THR A 69 2.69 1.01 -3.52
CA THR A 69 3.67 0.15 -2.83
C THR A 69 3.66 -1.30 -3.31
N ARG A 70 2.76 -1.70 -4.22
CA ARG A 70 2.74 -3.03 -4.82
C ARG A 70 3.64 -3.14 -6.05
N PHE A 71 4.07 -2.02 -6.62
CA PHE A 71 4.89 -1.96 -7.82
C PHE A 71 6.37 -2.01 -7.43
N VAL A 72 7.16 -2.75 -8.19
CA VAL A 72 8.63 -2.71 -8.06
C VAL A 72 9.17 -1.34 -8.47
N TYR A 73 10.33 -0.97 -7.91
CA TYR A 73 10.98 0.29 -8.28
C TYR A 73 11.30 0.33 -9.77
N GLY A 74 11.03 1.47 -10.40
CA GLY A 74 11.24 1.69 -11.83
C GLY A 74 10.08 1.22 -12.71
N GLU A 75 9.04 0.61 -12.14
CA GLU A 75 7.84 0.27 -12.91
C GLU A 75 6.89 1.46 -13.04
N GLU A 76 6.43 1.71 -14.27
CA GLU A 76 5.45 2.75 -14.55
C GLU A 76 4.09 2.38 -13.93
N ILE A 77 3.59 3.31 -13.11
CA ILE A 77 2.29 3.19 -12.45
C ILE A 77 1.25 3.88 -13.32
N THR A 78 0.32 3.11 -13.88
CA THR A 78 -0.84 3.63 -14.61
C THR A 78 -2.13 3.45 -13.80
N PRO A 79 -3.18 4.28 -14.04
CA PRO A 79 -4.48 4.11 -13.39
C PRO A 79 -5.07 2.72 -13.59
N GLU A 80 -4.92 2.14 -14.77
CA GLU A 80 -5.44 0.81 -15.12
C GLU A 80 -4.72 -0.28 -14.32
N LYS A 81 -3.39 -0.20 -14.20
CA LYS A 81 -2.62 -1.14 -13.38
C LYS A 81 -2.97 -1.00 -11.89
N LEU A 82 -3.15 0.22 -11.38
CA LEU A 82 -3.59 0.46 -10.01
C LEU A 82 -4.95 -0.18 -9.74
N GLU A 83 -5.91 0.01 -10.65
CA GLU A 83 -7.23 -0.58 -10.54
C GLU A 83 -7.18 -2.11 -10.62
N ALA A 84 -6.38 -2.67 -11.54
CA ALA A 84 -6.18 -4.11 -11.67
C ALA A 84 -5.64 -4.73 -10.38
N VAL A 85 -4.62 -4.13 -9.76
CA VAL A 85 -4.08 -4.59 -8.47
C VAL A 85 -5.12 -4.49 -7.35
N GLY A 86 -5.86 -3.37 -7.27
CA GLY A 86 -6.91 -3.20 -6.27
C GLY A 86 -8.00 -4.28 -6.39
N ARG A 87 -8.47 -4.56 -7.60
CA ARG A 87 -9.45 -5.62 -7.88
C ARG A 87 -8.88 -7.02 -7.59
N ALA A 88 -7.59 -7.23 -7.83
CA ALA A 88 -6.90 -8.48 -7.55
C ALA A 88 -6.80 -8.74 -6.03
N GLU A 89 -6.41 -7.74 -5.23
CA GLU A 89 -6.41 -7.85 -3.76
C GLU A 89 -7.84 -8.07 -3.23
N GLN A 90 -8.83 -7.33 -3.74
CA GLN A 90 -10.23 -7.48 -3.32
C GLN A 90 -10.77 -8.89 -3.60
N THR A 91 -10.42 -9.48 -4.75
CA THR A 91 -10.80 -10.85 -5.13
C THR A 91 -10.36 -11.90 -4.10
N LEU A 92 -9.20 -11.69 -3.48
CA LEU A 92 -8.66 -12.56 -2.43
C LEU A 92 -9.33 -12.24 -1.08
N ILE A 93 -9.51 -10.96 -0.75
CA ILE A 93 -10.22 -10.56 0.48
C ILE A 93 -11.64 -11.14 0.53
N ASP A 94 -12.38 -11.08 -0.58
CA ASP A 94 -13.74 -11.62 -0.70
C ASP A 94 -13.80 -13.15 -0.51
N ARG A 95 -12.66 -13.84 -0.66
CA ARG A 95 -12.51 -15.28 -0.44
C ARG A 95 -12.00 -15.63 0.95
N GLY A 96 -11.85 -14.65 1.83
CA GLY A 96 -11.52 -14.83 3.25
C GLY A 96 -10.04 -14.69 3.60
N PHE A 97 -9.17 -14.27 2.67
CA PHE A 97 -7.77 -14.00 2.99
C PHE A 97 -7.63 -12.64 3.67
N SER A 98 -7.19 -12.62 4.93
CA SER A 98 -7.14 -11.40 5.75
C SER A 98 -5.89 -10.54 5.54
N GLN A 99 -4.74 -11.16 5.21
CA GLN A 99 -3.51 -10.44 4.88
C GLN A 99 -3.08 -10.83 3.48
N VAL A 100 -3.23 -9.89 2.55
CA VAL A 100 -2.98 -10.08 1.13
C VAL A 100 -2.15 -8.92 0.60
N ARG A 101 -1.16 -9.23 -0.23
CA ARG A 101 -0.59 -8.27 -1.17
C ARG A 101 -0.48 -8.89 -2.56
N VAL A 102 -0.83 -8.12 -3.58
CA VAL A 102 -0.55 -8.48 -4.97
C VAL A 102 0.55 -7.57 -5.47
N ARG A 103 1.78 -8.08 -5.59
CA ARG A 103 2.92 -7.32 -6.14
C ARG A 103 2.94 -7.40 -7.65
N VAL A 104 3.29 -6.30 -8.30
CA VAL A 104 3.44 -6.23 -9.76
C VAL A 104 4.92 -6.24 -10.12
N HIS A 105 5.27 -7.14 -11.04
CA HIS A 105 6.59 -7.24 -11.67
C HIS A 105 6.39 -7.28 -13.19
N GLY A 106 6.28 -6.12 -13.82
CA GLY A 106 5.83 -6.00 -15.21
C GLY A 106 4.44 -6.59 -15.39
N ASP A 107 4.35 -7.67 -16.17
CA ASP A 107 3.07 -8.35 -16.45
C ASP A 107 2.77 -9.49 -15.46
N ILE A 108 3.59 -9.65 -14.40
CA ILE A 108 3.45 -10.70 -13.40
C ILE A 108 2.75 -10.14 -12.16
N ALA A 109 1.65 -10.79 -11.76
CA ALA A 109 1.07 -10.64 -10.43
C ALA A 109 1.67 -11.70 -9.48
N ARG A 110 2.34 -11.24 -8.43
CA ARG A 110 2.87 -12.11 -7.38
C ARG A 110 2.05 -11.94 -6.10
N ILE A 111 1.33 -12.99 -5.74
CA ILE A 111 0.46 -13.04 -4.58
C ILE A 111 1.28 -13.36 -3.32
N GLU A 112 1.11 -12.55 -2.27
CA GLU A 112 1.62 -12.75 -0.93
C GLU A 112 0.41 -12.89 0.03
N VAL A 113 0.23 -14.07 0.62
CA VAL A 113 -0.77 -14.35 1.68
C VAL A 113 -0.09 -14.85 2.95
N GLU A 114 -0.80 -14.92 4.07
CA GLU A 114 -0.28 -15.61 5.25
C GLU A 114 0.20 -17.02 4.91
N LYS A 115 1.31 -17.45 5.53
CA LYS A 115 1.90 -18.76 5.22
C LYS A 115 0.94 -19.92 5.51
N ALA A 116 0.10 -19.76 6.54
CA ALA A 116 -0.96 -20.70 6.90
C ALA A 116 -2.07 -20.80 5.83
N ASP A 117 -2.26 -19.74 5.03
CA ASP A 117 -3.33 -19.63 4.04
C ASP A 117 -2.90 -20.14 2.65
N ILE A 118 -1.61 -20.38 2.42
CA ILE A 118 -1.09 -20.90 1.15
C ILE A 118 -1.82 -22.17 0.69
N PRO A 119 -2.05 -23.20 1.53
CA PRO A 119 -2.79 -24.39 1.10
C PRO A 119 -4.23 -24.09 0.66
N ALA A 120 -4.88 -23.10 1.28
CA ALA A 120 -6.22 -22.68 0.89
C ALA A 120 -6.21 -21.96 -0.47
N LEU A 121 -5.22 -21.09 -0.71
CA LEU A 121 -5.04 -20.42 -2.00
C LEU A 121 -4.77 -21.41 -3.14
N VAL A 122 -3.95 -22.42 -2.90
CA VAL A 122 -3.63 -23.45 -3.92
C VAL A 122 -4.88 -24.22 -4.35
N LYS A 123 -5.83 -24.50 -3.44
CA LYS A 123 -7.09 -25.19 -3.77
C LYS A 123 -7.96 -24.44 -4.76
N ILE A 124 -7.83 -23.12 -4.83
CA ILE A 124 -8.60 -22.24 -5.71
C ILE A 124 -7.72 -21.62 -6.82
N ALA A 125 -6.51 -22.15 -7.04
CA ALA A 125 -5.50 -21.53 -7.90
C ALA A 125 -6.01 -21.30 -9.33
N ASP A 126 -6.78 -22.23 -9.90
CA ASP A 126 -7.30 -22.11 -11.26
C ASP A 126 -8.30 -20.95 -11.39
N GLU A 127 -9.15 -20.73 -10.38
CA GLU A 127 -10.08 -19.60 -10.37
C GLU A 127 -9.35 -18.27 -10.23
N ILE A 128 -8.37 -18.22 -9.32
CA ILE A 128 -7.54 -17.03 -9.09
C ILE A 128 -6.75 -16.70 -10.35
N ASN A 129 -6.12 -17.69 -10.99
CA ASN A 129 -5.36 -17.50 -12.21
C ASN A 129 -6.25 -16.93 -13.32
N LYS A 130 -7.42 -17.53 -13.59
CA LYS A 130 -8.39 -17.01 -14.58
C LYS A 130 -8.82 -15.58 -14.28
N LYS A 131 -9.13 -15.28 -13.01
CA LYS A 131 -9.57 -13.94 -12.60
C LYS A 131 -8.46 -12.92 -12.79
N PHE A 132 -7.23 -13.22 -12.38
CA PHE A 132 -6.09 -12.32 -12.50
C PHE A 132 -5.68 -12.12 -13.96
N THR A 133 -5.71 -13.17 -14.79
CA THR A 133 -5.49 -13.02 -16.24
C THR A 133 -6.54 -12.10 -16.88
N SER A 134 -7.81 -12.17 -16.46
CA SER A 134 -8.85 -11.24 -16.94
C SER A 134 -8.64 -9.78 -16.49
N LEU A 135 -7.79 -9.55 -15.49
CA LEU A 135 -7.39 -8.22 -15.01
C LEU A 135 -6.14 -7.69 -15.73
N GLY A 136 -5.57 -8.44 -16.68
CA GLY A 136 -4.45 -8.01 -17.52
C GLY A 136 -3.09 -8.59 -17.12
N PHE A 137 -3.01 -9.49 -16.13
CA PHE A 137 -1.74 -10.13 -15.77
C PHE A 137 -1.44 -11.32 -16.69
N ALA A 138 -0.25 -11.33 -17.32
CA ALA A 138 0.19 -12.43 -18.16
C ALA A 138 0.53 -13.69 -17.33
N TYR A 139 1.07 -13.48 -16.12
CA TYR A 139 1.42 -14.56 -15.20
C TYR A 139 0.95 -14.26 -13.80
N VAL A 140 0.48 -15.31 -13.11
CA VAL A 140 0.01 -15.25 -11.73
C VAL A 140 0.85 -16.22 -10.92
N THR A 141 1.52 -15.72 -9.89
CA THR A 141 2.48 -16.48 -9.09
C THR A 141 2.18 -16.33 -7.61
N LEU A 142 2.64 -17.28 -6.81
CA LEU A 142 2.56 -17.26 -5.36
C LEU A 142 3.96 -17.13 -4.78
N ASP A 143 4.17 -16.15 -3.89
CA ASP A 143 5.40 -16.08 -3.09
C ASP A 143 5.38 -17.18 -2.03
N LEU A 144 6.24 -18.19 -2.19
CA LEU A 144 6.39 -19.30 -1.25
C LEU A 144 6.86 -18.86 0.15
N GLY A 145 7.46 -17.67 0.25
CA GLY A 145 7.82 -17.04 1.51
C GLY A 145 6.64 -16.40 2.24
N GLY A 146 5.47 -16.27 1.59
CA GLY A 146 4.27 -15.64 2.12
C GLY A 146 4.41 -14.13 2.38
N TYR A 147 3.38 -13.57 2.99
CA TYR A 147 3.32 -12.16 3.41
C TYR A 147 4.41 -11.85 4.45
N ARG A 148 5.20 -10.80 4.20
CA ARG A 148 6.23 -10.30 5.12
C ARG A 148 6.31 -8.77 5.05
N LEU A 149 6.42 -8.12 6.21
CA LEU A 149 6.72 -6.69 6.28
C LEU A 149 8.09 -6.41 5.66
N GLY A 150 8.19 -5.35 4.87
CA GLY A 150 9.44 -4.97 4.19
C GLY A 150 9.92 -5.94 3.10
N SER A 151 9.05 -6.80 2.55
CA SER A 151 9.45 -7.80 1.55
C SER A 151 10.13 -7.24 0.29
N MET A 152 9.90 -5.96 -0.05
CA MET A 152 10.52 -5.26 -1.17
C MET A 152 11.81 -4.49 -0.82
N ASN A 153 12.24 -4.48 0.46
CA ASN A 153 13.44 -3.75 0.91
C ASN A 153 14.70 -4.63 0.95
N ARG A 154 14.64 -5.85 0.41
CA ARG A 154 15.80 -6.74 0.32
C ARG A 154 16.46 -6.57 -1.05
N PHE A 155 17.52 -5.77 -1.06
CA PHE A 155 18.59 -5.84 -2.05
C PHE A 155 19.74 -6.63 -1.42
#